data_AF-A0A0E3P4E9-F1
#
_entry.id   AF-A0A0E3P4E9-F1
#
_cell.length_a   1.000
_cell.length_b   1.000
_cell.length_c   1.000
_cell.angle_alpha   90.00
_cell.angle_beta   90.00
_cell.angle_gamma   90.00
#
_symmetry.space_group_name_H-M   'P 1'
#
loop_
_entity.id
_entity.type
_entity.pdbx_description
1 polymer ?
#
loop_
_entity_poly.entity_id
_entity_poly.type
_entity_poly.pdbx_seq_one_letter_code
_entity_poly.pdbx_strand_id
1 'polypeptide(L)' 'MNCSELKEGQVLVCEGCGFELKVVKACGETCCTTDACCTGNITCCGEPMKLKQ' A
#
# COMPACT_ATOMS: atom_id res chain seq x y z
N MET A 1 -3.69 -5.04 -3.26
CA MET A 1 -3.69 -4.38 -1.95
C MET A 1 -3.78 -2.89 -2.18
N ASN A 2 -4.95 -2.34 -1.89
CA ASN A 2 -5.23 -0.91 -2.05
C ASN A 2 -4.80 -0.15 -0.79
N CYS A 3 -4.59 1.16 -0.90
CA CYS A 3 -4.19 1.98 0.25
C CYS A 3 -5.21 1.99 1.40
N SER A 4 -6.49 1.74 1.11
CA SER A 4 -7.56 1.67 2.12
C SER A 4 -7.49 0.43 3.01
N GLU A 5 -6.82 -0.64 2.56
CA GLU A 5 -6.68 -1.90 3.30
C GLU A 5 -5.47 -1.88 4.24
N LEU A 6 -4.60 -0.87 4.08
CA LEU A 6 -3.35 -0.74 4.80
C LEU A 6 -3.53 0.01 6.12
N LYS A 7 -3.01 -0.60 7.19
CA LYS A 7 -3.01 -0.07 8.55
C LYS A 7 -1.65 0.50 8.90
N GLU A 8 -1.65 1.50 9.77
CA GLU A 8 -0.42 2.07 10.32
C GLU A 8 0.45 0.97 10.95
N GLY A 9 1.75 1.05 10.68
CA GLY A 9 2.74 0.09 11.13
C GLY A 9 2.97 -1.09 10.19
N GLN A 10 2.06 -1.37 9.25
CA GLN A 10 2.28 -2.44 8.27
C GLN A 10 3.42 -2.12 7.33
N VAL A 11 4.13 -3.16 6.88
CA VAL A 11 5.25 -3.06 5.94
C VAL A 11 4.91 -3.85 4.70
N LEU A 12 5.09 -3.23 3.54
CA LEU A 12 5.03 -3.86 2.24
C LEU A 12 6.46 -4.12 1.77
N VAL A 13 6.69 -5.25 1.10
CA VAL A 13 7.97 -5.62 0.52
C VAL A 13 7.81 -5.96 -0.95
N CYS A 14 8.75 -5.48 -1.77
CA CYS A 14 8.94 -5.96 -3.13
C CYS A 14 9.90 -7.15 -3.09
N GLU A 15 9.42 -8.34 -3.45
CA GLU A 15 10.25 -9.55 -3.48
C GLU A 15 11.29 -9.54 -4.62
N GLY A 16 11.08 -8.73 -5.66
CA GLY A 16 12.00 -8.66 -6.80
C GLY A 16 13.28 -7.86 -6.53
N CYS A 17 13.21 -6.81 -5.70
CA CYS A 17 14.35 -5.94 -5.42
C CYS A 17 14.65 -5.73 -3.92
N GLY A 18 13.81 -6.24 -3.03
CA GLY A 18 13.94 -6.08 -1.58
C GLY A 18 13.50 -4.73 -1.03
N PHE A 19 12.90 -3.85 -1.85
CA PHE A 19 12.41 -2.55 -1.40
C PHE A 19 11.27 -2.68 -0.39
N GLU A 20 11.33 -1.93 0.70
CA GLU A 20 10.32 -1.94 1.77
C GLU A 20 9.63 -0.59 1.91
N LEU A 21 8.31 -0.63 2.11
CA LEU A 21 7.48 0.53 2.34
C LEU A 21 6.69 0.34 3.64
N LYS A 22 6.90 1.22 4.62
CA LYS A 22 6.16 1.22 5.89
C LYS A 22 5.02 2.22 5.86
N VAL A 23 3.84 1.79 6.26
CA VAL A 23 2.67 2.65 6.44
C VAL A 23 2.88 3.45 7.73
N VAL A 24 3.29 4.70 7.62
CA VAL A 24 3.48 5.60 8.77
C VAL A 24 2.19 6.32 9.19
N LYS A 25 1.19 6.34 8.32
CA LYS A 25 -0.15 6.86 8.56
C LYS A 25 -1.12 6.18 7.60
N ALA A 26 -2.19 5.58 8.12
CA ALA A 26 -3.20 4.93 7.28
C ALA A 26 -3.99 5.96 6.46
N CYS A 27 -4.49 5.54 5.30
CA CYS A 27 -5.40 6.35 4.50
C CYS A 27 -6.70 6.52 5.30
N GLY A 28 -7.07 7.76 5.65
CA GLY A 28 -8.30 8.03 6.40
C GLY A 28 -9.54 7.80 5.55
N GLU A 29 -10.67 7.46 6.19
CA GLU A 29 -11.97 7.22 5.54
C GLU A 29 -12.39 8.37 4.59
N THR A 30 -11.97 9.60 4.89
CA THR A 30 -12.30 10.80 4.13
C THR A 30 -11.58 10.91 2.78
N CYS A 31 -10.43 10.25 2.57
CA CYS A 31 -9.79 10.26 1.23
C CYS A 31 -10.45 9.25 0.29
N CYS A 32 -10.97 8.16 0.85
CA CYS A 32 -11.56 7.05 0.11
C CYS A 32 -12.95 7.35 -0.48
N THR A 33 -13.52 8.53 -0.25
CA THR A 33 -14.85 8.93 -0.79
C THR A 33 -14.80 9.43 -2.22
N THR A 34 -13.60 9.68 -2.76
CA THR A 34 -13.40 10.02 -4.17
C THR A 34 -12.80 8.81 -4.88
N ASP A 35 -13.38 8.42 -6.02
CA ASP A 35 -12.94 7.29 -6.87
C ASP A 35 -11.47 7.38 -7.32
N ALA A 36 -10.79 8.49 -7.04
CA ALA A 36 -9.40 8.76 -7.39
C ALA A 36 -8.37 8.35 -6.32
N CYS A 37 -8.72 8.23 -5.02
CA CYS A 37 -7.70 8.18 -3.96
C CYS A 37 -7.16 6.76 -3.65
N CYS A 38 -7.92 5.68 -3.88
CA CYS A 38 -7.48 4.31 -3.48
C CYS A 38 -7.87 3.18 -4.45
N THR A 39 -7.90 3.44 -5.76
CA THR A 39 -8.30 2.44 -6.77
C THR A 39 -7.16 1.58 -7.31
N GLY A 40 -5.92 1.77 -6.83
CA GLY A 40 -4.73 1.10 -7.34
C GLY A 40 -3.96 0.28 -6.30
N ASN A 41 -3.43 -0.85 -6.76
CA ASN A 41 -2.40 -1.59 -6.03
C ASN A 41 -1.12 -0.76 -5.95
N ILE A 42 -0.42 -0.80 -4.80
CA ILE A 42 0.94 -0.28 -4.72
C ILE A 42 1.86 -1.23 -5.48
N THR A 43 2.53 -0.73 -6.52
CA THR A 43 3.39 -1.53 -7.41
C THR A 43 4.86 -1.13 -7.30
N CYS A 44 5.73 -2.13 -7.45
CA CYS A 44 7.18 -1.97 -7.55
C CYS A 44 7.71 -3.04 -8.50
N CYS A 45 8.67 -2.70 -9.36
CA CYS A 45 9.21 -3.62 -10.38
C CYS A 45 8.15 -4.17 -11.37
N GLY A 46 7.05 -3.44 -11.57
CA GLY A 46 5.96 -3.87 -12.47
C GLY A 46 4.96 -4.84 -11.84
N GLU A 47 5.18 -5.26 -10.58
CA GLU A 47 4.29 -6.16 -9.85
C GLU A 47 3.72 -5.49 -8.58
N PRO A 48 2.57 -5.93 -8.07
CA PRO A 48 2.06 -5.49 -6.77
C PRO A 48 3.01 -5.87 -5.62
N MET A 49 3.26 -4.94 -4.71
CA MET A 49 3.99 -5.23 -3.48
C MET A 49 3.18 -6.13 -2.54
N LYS A 50 3.87 -6.92 -1.71
CA LYS A 50 3.24 -7.87 -0.77
C LYS A 50 3.35 -7.38 0.67
N LEU A 51 2.38 -7.72 1.52
CA LEU A 51 2.49 -7.46 2.95
C LEU A 51 3.58 -8.36 3.55
N LYS A 52 4.52 -7.77 4.26
CA LYS A 52 5.54 -8.50 5.02
C LYS A 52 4.87 -9.07 6.27
N GLN A 53 4.93 -10.40 6.44
CA GLN A 53 4.43 -11.10 7.63
C GLN A 53 5.27 -10.77 8.87
#